data_AF-A0A6J7VH86-F1
#
_entry.id   AF-A0A6J7VH86-F1
#
_cell.length_a   1.000
_cell.length_b   1.000
_cell.length_c   1.000
_cell.angle_alpha   90.00
_cell.angle_beta   90.00
_cell.angle_gamma   90.00
#
_symmetry.space_group_name_H-M   'P 1'
#
loop_
_entity.id
_entity.type
_entity.pdbx_description
1 polymer ?
#
loop_
_entity_poly.entity_id
_entity_poly.type
_entity_poly.pdbx_seq_one_letter_code
_entity_poly.pdbx_strand_id
1 'polypeptide(L)'
;MILYIFGLITALLTAFYMSRLVFRIFYGDARWGESAEAELANLNAHTATDAVDADAAAHGDAHDDAHADSGHGAMHPHESKWPMLVPLIVLAFFAAIAGVLNLPFTEHLEFLNRWLEPVVGENQAHLSLGGVQLTIELLLSTTIAIVGIIAAYLVYLKHKVDPRRIELPFFANGWYIDQSITKFMGGVGRKGFELIAMFDKVVIDGAVNGVGRATRGGASRLRSIENGYVRWYALMIGVGAVLLVAFAMTQVSF
;
A
#
# COMPACT_ATOMS: atom_id res chain seq x y z
N MET A 1 30.52 -14.73 -11.20
CA MET A 1 31.15 -13.41 -11.44
C MET A 1 30.14 -12.26 -11.34
N ILE A 2 29.07 -12.26 -12.15
CA ILE A 2 28.10 -11.15 -12.21
C ILE A 2 27.45 -10.86 -10.84
N LEU A 3 27.01 -11.89 -10.11
CA LEU A 3 26.40 -11.73 -8.79
C LEU A 3 27.34 -11.08 -7.76
N TYR A 4 28.64 -11.40 -7.78
CA TYR A 4 29.62 -10.79 -6.89
C TYR A 4 29.76 -9.29 -7.17
N ILE A 5 29.77 -8.88 -8.44
CA ILE A 5 29.83 -7.46 -8.82
C ILE A 5 28.59 -6.72 -8.30
N PHE A 6 27.40 -7.29 -8.46
CA PHE A 6 26.18 -6.72 -7.88
C PHE A 6 26.24 -6.63 -6.35
N GLY A 7 26.77 -7.66 -5.67
CA GLY A 7 26.99 -7.64 -4.23
C GLY A 7 27.91 -6.51 -3.78
N LEU A 8 29.03 -6.30 -4.50
CA LEU A 8 29.99 -5.23 -4.21
C LEU A 8 29.39 -3.84 -4.44
N ILE A 9 28.66 -3.64 -5.54
CA ILE A 9 27.94 -2.39 -5.81
C ILE A 9 26.90 -2.14 -4.72
N THR A 10 26.16 -3.17 -4.31
CA THR A 10 25.14 -3.07 -3.26
C THR A 10 25.77 -2.72 -1.92
N ALA A 11 26.92 -3.32 -1.57
CA ALA A 11 27.65 -2.99 -0.34
C ALA A 11 28.09 -1.52 -0.33
N LEU A 12 28.63 -1.02 -1.45
CA LEU A 12 29.01 0.39 -1.62
C LEU A 12 27.80 1.31 -1.43
N LEU A 13 26.71 1.04 -2.14
CA LEU A 13 25.49 1.83 -2.05
C LEU A 13 24.89 1.78 -0.64
N THR A 14 24.96 0.64 0.03
CA THR A 14 24.47 0.44 1.40
C THR A 14 25.23 1.32 2.38
N ALA A 15 26.56 1.24 2.34
CA ALA A 15 27.42 2.09 3.16
C ALA A 15 27.17 3.58 2.88
N PHE A 16 26.99 3.95 1.61
CA PHE A 16 26.72 5.33 1.20
C PHE A 16 25.37 5.85 1.73
N TYR A 17 24.26 5.12 1.54
CA TYR A 17 22.93 5.62 1.93
C TYR A 17 22.75 5.64 3.45
N MET A 18 23.27 4.65 4.18
CA MET A 18 23.20 4.64 5.65
C MET A 18 24.01 5.79 6.24
N SER A 19 25.22 6.03 5.70
CA SER A 19 26.06 7.16 6.11
C SER A 19 25.41 8.51 5.78
N ARG A 20 24.79 8.64 4.59
CA ARG A 20 24.01 9.83 4.20
C ARG A 20 22.92 10.13 5.22
N LEU A 21 22.14 9.13 5.65
CA LEU A 21 21.07 9.30 6.65
C LEU A 21 21.65 9.82 7.97
N VAL A 22 22.71 9.17 8.48
CA VAL A 22 23.36 9.57 9.73
C VAL A 22 23.91 10.99 9.65
N PHE A 23 24.63 11.33 8.57
CA PHE A 23 25.23 12.66 8.41
C PHE A 23 24.17 13.75 8.27
N ARG A 24 23.07 13.51 7.55
CA ARG A 24 22.02 14.52 7.38
C ARG A 24 21.17 14.71 8.63
N ILE A 25 20.93 13.65 9.41
CA ILE A 25 20.06 13.72 10.60
C ILE A 25 20.83 14.25 11.82
N PHE A 26 22.04 13.76 12.06
CA PHE A 26 22.77 14.05 13.30
C PHE A 26 23.87 15.10 13.17
N TYR A 27 24.48 15.24 11.99
CA TYR A 27 25.65 16.11 11.79
C TYR A 27 25.40 17.27 10.81
N GLY A 28 24.20 17.37 10.26
CA GLY A 28 23.79 18.44 9.37
C GLY A 28 23.22 19.63 10.14
N ASP A 29 22.98 20.73 9.43
CA ASP A 29 22.36 21.92 10.01
C ASP A 29 20.93 21.63 10.48
N ALA A 30 20.60 22.21 11.63
CA ALA A 30 19.29 22.22 12.25
C ALA A 30 18.21 22.79 11.33
N ARG A 31 17.07 22.11 11.17
CA ARG A 31 15.95 22.54 10.29
C ARG A 31 14.61 22.72 11.00
N TRP A 32 14.58 22.64 12.33
CA TRP A 32 13.35 22.55 13.11
C TRP A 32 12.56 23.89 13.20
N GLY A 33 13.21 25.02 12.93
CA GLY A 33 12.58 26.36 12.93
C GLY A 33 11.97 26.75 11.58
N GLU A 34 12.62 26.42 10.46
CA GLU A 34 12.16 26.76 9.11
C GLU A 34 10.83 26.07 8.75
N SER A 35 10.62 24.84 9.21
CA SER A 35 9.37 24.09 8.98
C SER A 35 8.18 24.69 9.72
N ALA A 36 8.39 25.18 10.95
CA ALA A 36 7.32 25.77 11.74
C ALA A 36 6.87 27.12 11.14
N GLU A 37 7.82 27.93 10.65
CA GLU A 37 7.51 29.18 9.95
C GLU A 37 6.80 28.94 8.61
N ALA A 38 7.24 27.94 7.83
CA ALA A 38 6.59 27.56 6.57
C ALA A 38 5.19 26.97 6.78
N GLU A 39 4.98 26.24 7.88
CA GLU A 39 3.68 25.71 8.28
C GLU A 39 2.74 26.83 8.74
N LEU A 40 3.23 27.76 9.57
CA LEU A 40 2.51 28.99 9.93
C LEU A 40 2.13 29.82 8.69
N ALA A 41 3.03 29.94 7.71
CA ALA A 41 2.74 30.65 6.47
C ALA A 41 1.63 29.96 5.66
N ASN A 42 1.61 28.62 5.61
CA ASN A 42 0.54 27.87 4.94
C ASN A 42 -0.79 27.95 5.70
N LEU A 43 -0.80 27.85 7.04
CA LEU A 43 -2.01 28.03 7.84
C LEU A 43 -2.60 29.44 7.64
N ASN A 44 -1.75 30.46 7.69
CA ASN A 44 -2.18 31.84 7.44
C ASN A 44 -2.76 32.01 6.03
N ALA A 45 -2.18 31.35 5.02
CA ALA A 45 -2.70 31.35 3.66
C ALA A 45 -4.06 30.64 3.55
N HIS A 46 -4.25 29.52 4.24
CA HIS A 46 -5.53 28.79 4.28
C HIS A 46 -6.62 29.57 5.03
N THR A 47 -6.30 30.20 6.15
CA THR A 47 -7.26 31.08 6.86
C THR A 47 -7.60 32.33 6.07
N ALA A 48 -6.66 32.84 5.27
CA ALA A 48 -6.92 33.98 4.39
C ALA A 48 -7.84 33.60 3.23
N THR A 49 -7.74 32.38 2.68
CA THR A 49 -8.69 31.90 1.66
C THR A 49 -10.09 31.65 2.22
N ASP A 50 -10.18 31.08 3.42
CA ASP A 50 -11.47 30.81 4.07
C ASP A 50 -12.20 32.13 4.46
N ALA A 51 -11.46 33.20 4.76
CA ALA A 51 -12.03 34.52 5.02
C ALA A 51 -12.58 35.22 3.76
N VAL A 52 -12.13 34.86 2.56
CA VAL A 52 -12.69 35.39 1.29
C VAL A 52 -13.96 34.64 0.89
N ASP A 53 -14.09 33.36 1.27
CA ASP A 53 -15.28 32.54 0.98
C ASP A 53 -16.38 32.66 2.06
N ALA A 54 -16.05 33.17 3.25
CA ALA A 54 -16.99 33.36 4.36
C ALA A 54 -18.06 34.46 4.14
N ASP A 55 -17.89 35.36 3.16
CA ASP A 55 -18.91 36.38 2.84
C ASP A 55 -20.07 35.81 1.98
N ALA A 56 -20.01 34.54 1.58
CA ALA A 56 -21.01 33.89 0.72
C ALA A 56 -21.88 32.81 1.39
N ALA A 57 -21.66 32.48 2.68
CA ALA A 57 -22.35 31.37 3.33
C ALA A 57 -22.86 31.72 4.74
N ALA A 58 -23.88 32.58 4.81
CA ALA A 58 -24.74 32.64 5.99
C ALA A 58 -25.70 31.44 5.95
N HIS A 59 -25.41 30.34 6.67
CA HIS A 59 -26.41 29.43 7.27
C HIS A 59 -25.74 28.32 8.11
N GLY A 60 -26.10 28.26 9.40
CA GLY A 60 -26.40 26.99 10.08
C GLY A 60 -25.31 26.32 10.92
N ASP A 61 -25.61 26.24 12.21
CA ASP A 61 -25.14 25.27 13.22
C ASP A 61 -23.72 25.41 13.80
N ALA A 62 -23.70 26.09 14.96
CA ALA A 62 -22.62 26.07 15.92
C ALA A 62 -22.45 24.67 16.54
N HIS A 63 -21.34 24.02 16.22
CA HIS A 63 -20.75 23.00 17.08
C HIS A 63 -19.47 23.55 17.71
N ASP A 64 -19.57 23.72 19.02
CA ASP A 64 -18.55 24.20 19.94
C ASP A 64 -17.55 23.07 20.22
N ASP A 65 -16.62 22.85 19.29
CA ASP A 65 -15.46 21.99 19.53
C ASP A 65 -14.29 22.86 19.98
N ALA A 66 -14.27 23.12 21.28
CA ALA A 66 -13.12 23.64 22.00
C ALA A 66 -11.95 22.66 21.94
N HIS A 67 -11.22 22.65 20.82
CA HIS A 67 -9.91 22.02 20.72
C HIS A 67 -8.83 23.05 21.03
N ALA A 68 -8.49 23.06 22.32
CA ALA A 68 -7.17 23.28 22.88
C ALA A 68 -6.15 24.03 22.00
N ASP A 69 -5.97 25.28 22.38
CA ASP A 69 -4.73 26.05 22.32
C ASP A 69 -3.49 25.13 22.45
N SER A 70 -2.88 24.77 21.32
CA SER A 70 -1.53 24.24 21.27
C SER A 70 -0.61 25.29 20.65
N GLY A 71 -0.27 26.29 21.45
CA GLY A 71 0.88 27.15 21.21
C GLY A 71 2.13 26.30 21.01
N HIS A 72 2.47 26.01 19.75
CA HIS A 72 3.68 25.30 19.37
C HIS A 72 4.87 26.27 19.45
N GLY A 73 5.27 26.58 20.68
CA GLY A 73 6.59 27.14 20.95
C GLY A 73 7.66 26.23 20.36
N ALA A 74 8.72 26.84 19.83
CA ALA A 74 9.84 26.23 19.13
C ALA A 74 10.09 24.76 19.52
N MET A 75 9.81 23.84 18.59
CA MET A 75 10.04 22.41 18.81
C MET A 75 11.53 22.14 19.03
N HIS A 76 11.92 22.03 20.30
CA HIS A 76 13.26 21.62 20.67
C HIS A 76 13.31 20.09 20.74
N PRO A 77 14.19 19.42 19.99
CA PRO A 77 14.38 17.98 20.11
C PRO A 77 14.72 17.62 21.56
N HIS A 78 14.01 16.64 22.12
CA HIS A 78 14.29 16.08 23.43
C HIS A 78 14.55 14.58 23.33
N GLU A 79 15.29 14.04 24.29
CA GLU A 79 15.54 12.59 24.40
C GLU A 79 14.21 11.82 24.42
N SER A 80 14.21 10.60 23.87
CA SER A 80 13.01 9.76 23.91
C SER A 80 12.73 9.26 25.33
N LYS A 81 11.45 9.11 25.67
CA LYS A 81 11.03 8.61 26.98
C LYS A 81 11.48 7.15 27.16
N TRP A 82 11.66 6.75 28.42
CA TRP A 82 12.09 5.41 28.82
C TRP A 82 11.41 4.23 28.10
N PRO A 83 10.08 4.24 27.82
CA PRO A 83 9.43 3.13 27.13
C PRO A 83 9.95 2.84 25.72
N MET A 84 10.54 3.82 25.03
CA MET A 84 11.16 3.63 23.71
C MET A 84 12.68 3.39 23.82
N LEU A 85 13.34 4.02 24.80
CA LEU A 85 14.78 3.90 25.00
C LEU A 85 15.20 2.50 25.50
N VAL A 86 14.42 1.88 26.39
CA VAL A 86 14.75 0.55 26.93
C VAL A 86 14.78 -0.52 25.82
N PRO A 87 13.76 -0.66 24.95
CA PRO A 87 13.84 -1.60 23.83
C PRO A 87 15.06 -1.40 22.94
N LEU A 88 15.43 -0.15 22.62
CA LEU A 88 16.59 0.15 21.78
C LEU A 88 17.91 -0.28 22.42
N ILE A 89 18.09 -0.02 23.73
CA ILE A 89 19.29 -0.46 24.46
C ILE A 89 19.37 -1.98 24.50
N VAL A 90 18.25 -2.64 24.79
CA VAL A 90 18.20 -4.11 24.84
C VAL A 90 18.53 -4.72 23.48
N LEU A 91 17.98 -4.16 22.39
CA LEU A 91 18.30 -4.60 21.03
C LEU A 91 19.77 -4.36 20.69
N ALA A 92 20.33 -3.21 21.04
CA ALA A 92 21.75 -2.91 20.80
C ALA A 92 22.67 -3.89 21.56
N PHE A 93 22.33 -4.20 22.81
CA PHE A 93 23.05 -5.19 23.63
C PHE A 93 23.02 -6.58 23.00
N PHE A 94 21.85 -7.07 22.59
CA PHE A 94 21.74 -8.38 21.94
C PHE A 94 22.39 -8.42 20.55
N ALA A 95 22.34 -7.33 19.78
CA ALA A 95 23.06 -7.23 18.50
C ALA A 95 24.58 -7.34 18.69
N ALA A 96 25.13 -6.68 19.72
CA ALA A 96 26.56 -6.78 20.04
C ALA A 96 26.93 -8.21 20.48
N ILE A 97 26.14 -8.84 21.36
CA ILE A 97 26.37 -10.22 21.79
C ILE A 97 26.26 -11.19 20.62
N ALA A 98 25.23 -11.07 19.78
CA ALA A 98 25.06 -11.92 18.61
C ALA A 98 26.24 -11.81 17.65
N GLY A 99 26.80 -10.61 17.48
CA GLY A 99 28.03 -10.40 16.70
C GLY A 99 29.23 -11.16 17.29
N VAL A 100 29.44 -11.09 18.61
CA VAL A 100 30.52 -11.80 19.31
C VAL A 100 30.33 -13.32 19.26
N LEU A 101 29.10 -13.80 19.44
CA LEU A 101 28.73 -15.22 19.38
C LEU A 101 28.76 -15.83 17.98
N ASN A 102 29.11 -15.06 16.96
CA ASN A 102 29.24 -15.52 15.57
C ASN A 102 30.62 -15.17 14.97
N LEU A 103 31.64 -14.98 15.80
CA LEU A 103 33.00 -14.71 15.35
C LEU A 103 33.70 -16.01 14.91
N PRO A 104 34.35 -16.05 13.73
CA PRO A 104 34.99 -17.24 13.20
C PRO A 104 36.40 -17.49 13.78
N PHE A 105 36.61 -17.19 15.07
CA PHE A 105 37.89 -17.37 15.75
C PHE A 105 37.98 -18.70 16.51
N THR A 106 36.85 -19.30 16.87
CA THR A 106 36.79 -20.53 17.68
C THR A 106 35.48 -21.27 17.39
N GLU A 107 35.50 -22.60 17.40
CA GLU A 107 34.31 -23.44 17.14
C GLU A 107 33.12 -23.19 18.10
N HIS A 108 33.39 -22.66 19.29
CA HIS A 108 32.36 -22.27 20.26
C HIS A 108 31.72 -20.91 19.97
N LEU A 109 32.40 -20.04 19.21
CA LEU A 109 31.94 -18.71 18.81
C LEU A 109 31.32 -18.69 17.42
N GLU A 110 31.25 -19.83 16.71
CA GLU A 110 30.47 -19.99 15.47
C GLU A 110 29.09 -20.60 15.75
N PHE A 111 28.49 -20.22 16.89
CA PHE A 111 27.27 -20.84 17.38
C PHE A 111 26.12 -20.75 16.37
N LEU A 112 25.90 -19.56 15.79
CA LEU A 112 24.78 -19.32 14.89
C LEU A 112 24.96 -20.09 13.57
N ASN A 113 26.17 -20.10 13.00
CA ASN A 113 26.48 -20.88 11.79
C ASN A 113 26.12 -22.37 11.98
N ARG A 114 26.56 -22.96 13.10
CA ARG A 114 26.27 -24.37 13.44
C ARG A 114 24.81 -24.63 13.78
N TRP A 115 24.12 -23.67 14.41
CA TRP A 115 22.71 -23.80 14.74
C TRP A 115 21.81 -23.77 13.49
N LEU A 116 22.17 -23.01 12.45
CA LEU A 116 21.45 -22.97 11.16
C LEU A 116 21.79 -24.12 10.22
N GLU A 117 22.97 -24.73 10.37
CA GLU A 117 23.48 -25.80 9.51
C GLU A 117 22.44 -26.91 9.22
N PRO A 118 21.65 -27.42 10.19
CA PRO A 118 20.65 -28.46 9.93
C PRO A 118 19.47 -28.00 9.05
N VAL A 119 19.16 -26.70 9.05
CA VAL A 119 18.01 -26.13 8.32
C VAL A 119 18.41 -25.66 6.92
N VAL A 120 19.64 -25.18 6.76
CA VAL A 120 20.18 -24.71 5.48
C VAL A 120 20.74 -25.88 4.64
N GLY A 121 21.07 -27.00 5.30
CA GLY A 121 21.59 -28.23 4.67
C GLY A 121 23.04 -28.10 4.19
N GLU A 122 23.65 -29.22 3.80
CA GLU A 122 24.98 -29.28 3.16
C GLU A 122 25.00 -28.71 1.72
N ASN A 123 24.23 -27.66 1.43
CA ASN A 123 24.35 -26.87 0.20
C ASN A 123 25.40 -25.76 0.34
N GLN A 124 26.28 -25.85 1.34
CA GLN A 124 27.59 -25.23 1.21
C GLN A 124 28.29 -26.00 0.10
N ALA A 125 28.20 -25.50 -1.13
CA ALA A 125 29.24 -25.78 -2.10
C ALA A 125 30.54 -25.55 -1.33
N HIS A 126 31.26 -26.64 -1.02
CA HIS A 126 32.60 -26.58 -0.44
C HIS A 126 33.49 -25.94 -1.51
N LEU A 127 33.28 -24.65 -1.73
CA LEU A 127 34.21 -23.78 -2.38
C LEU A 127 35.38 -23.82 -1.42
N SER A 128 36.40 -24.59 -1.77
CA SER A 128 37.68 -24.64 -1.08
C SER A 128 38.40 -23.30 -1.29
N LEU A 129 37.76 -22.21 -0.86
CA LEU A 129 38.32 -20.89 -0.77
C LEU A 129 39.38 -21.03 0.31
N GLY A 130 40.64 -21.20 -0.08
CA GLY A 130 41.73 -21.22 0.88
C GLY A 130 41.65 -19.96 1.74
N GLY A 131 42.13 -20.00 3.00
CA GLY A 131 42.01 -18.86 3.93
C GLY A 131 42.50 -17.52 3.36
N VAL A 132 43.42 -17.55 2.38
CA VAL A 132 43.84 -16.40 1.58
C VAL A 132 42.70 -15.76 0.80
N GLN A 133 41.86 -16.56 0.12
CA GLN A 133 40.73 -16.05 -0.65
C GLN A 133 39.66 -15.39 0.25
N LEU A 134 39.32 -16.01 1.37
CA LEU A 134 38.42 -15.39 2.36
C LEU A 134 38.96 -14.05 2.88
N THR A 135 40.27 -13.98 3.12
CA THR A 135 40.92 -12.75 3.57
C THR A 135 40.86 -11.67 2.49
N ILE A 136 41.10 -12.02 1.22
CA ILE A 136 41.00 -11.09 0.09
C ILE A 136 39.55 -10.57 -0.04
N GLU A 137 38.55 -11.45 0.06
CA GLU A 137 37.13 -11.08 -0.05
C GLU A 137 36.69 -10.18 1.12
N LEU A 138 37.11 -10.48 2.34
CA LEU A 138 36.88 -9.65 3.53
C LEU A 138 37.48 -8.25 3.35
N LEU A 139 38.76 -8.17 2.96
CA LEU A 139 39.46 -6.89 2.77
C LEU A 139 38.84 -6.09 1.63
N LEU A 140 38.49 -6.75 0.52
CA LEU A 140 37.86 -6.12 -0.63
C LEU A 140 36.50 -5.52 -0.27
N SER A 141 35.62 -6.31 0.36
CA SER A 141 34.30 -5.86 0.80
C SER A 141 34.39 -4.70 1.80
N THR A 142 35.27 -4.83 2.80
CA THR A 142 35.48 -3.79 3.83
C THR A 142 36.00 -2.49 3.22
N THR A 143 36.95 -2.58 2.28
CA THR A 143 37.48 -1.39 1.58
C THR A 143 36.40 -0.69 0.77
N ILE A 144 35.56 -1.44 0.06
CA ILE A 144 34.45 -0.88 -0.73
C ILE A 144 33.42 -0.19 0.16
N ALA A 145 33.09 -0.78 1.32
CA ALA A 145 32.21 -0.15 2.31
C ALA A 145 32.81 1.17 2.82
N ILE A 146 34.10 1.19 3.18
CA ILE A 146 34.81 2.41 3.61
C ILE A 146 34.78 3.49 2.53
N VAL A 147 35.01 3.12 1.26
CA VAL A 147 34.89 4.05 0.12
C VAL A 147 33.49 4.67 0.05
N GLY A 148 32.43 3.87 0.24
CA GLY A 148 31.06 4.36 0.30
C GLY A 148 30.82 5.38 1.43
N ILE A 149 31.35 5.11 2.63
CA ILE A 149 31.26 6.01 3.79
C ILE A 149 32.00 7.33 3.50
N ILE A 150 33.23 7.25 2.97
CA ILE A 150 34.05 8.43 2.62
C ILE A 150 33.35 9.26 1.54
N ALA A 151 32.77 8.61 0.52
CA ALA A 151 32.01 9.29 -0.52
C ALA A 151 30.82 10.06 0.07
N ALA A 152 30.04 9.44 0.97
CA ALA A 152 28.93 10.10 1.64
C ALA A 152 29.41 11.28 2.51
N TYR A 153 30.52 11.13 3.23
CA TYR A 153 31.11 12.19 4.04
C TYR A 153 31.52 13.41 3.20
N LEU A 154 32.16 13.19 2.05
CA LEU A 154 32.60 14.27 1.16
C LEU A 154 31.42 15.03 0.52
N VAL A 155 30.34 14.33 0.20
CA VAL A 155 29.13 14.91 -0.40
C VAL A 155 28.31 15.67 0.65
N TYR A 156 27.95 15.03 1.76
CA TYR A 156 26.91 15.55 2.67
C TYR A 156 27.45 16.34 3.86
N LEU A 157 28.67 16.06 4.33
CA LEU A 157 29.24 16.81 5.46
C LEU A 157 30.18 17.90 5.00
N LYS A 158 31.09 17.58 4.06
CA LYS A 158 32.04 18.55 3.51
C LYS A 158 31.49 19.39 2.36
N HIS A 159 30.29 19.08 1.85
CA HIS A 159 29.63 19.82 0.76
C HIS A 159 30.52 20.04 -0.47
N LYS A 160 31.47 19.12 -0.75
CA LYS A 160 32.41 19.26 -1.88
C LYS A 160 31.77 18.96 -3.24
N VAL A 161 30.65 18.24 -3.24
CA VAL A 161 29.91 17.81 -4.42
C VAL A 161 28.45 18.16 -4.20
N ASP A 162 27.83 18.78 -5.21
CA ASP A 162 26.40 19.07 -5.17
C ASP A 162 25.58 17.76 -5.12
N PRO A 163 24.78 17.53 -4.05
CA PRO A 163 23.95 16.34 -3.93
C PRO A 163 23.01 16.11 -5.12
N ARG A 164 22.60 17.16 -5.84
CA ARG A 164 21.70 17.08 -7.01
C ARG A 164 22.26 16.24 -8.16
N ARG A 165 23.59 16.06 -8.23
CA ARG A 165 24.22 15.20 -9.24
C ARG A 165 24.02 13.70 -8.97
N ILE A 166 23.78 13.34 -7.71
CA ILE A 166 23.63 11.95 -7.25
C ILE A 166 22.14 11.64 -7.02
N GLU A 167 21.39 12.60 -6.48
CA GLU A 167 19.96 12.50 -6.21
C GLU A 167 19.14 12.79 -7.48
N LEU A 168 19.29 11.92 -8.48
CA LEU A 168 18.56 12.03 -9.74
C LEU A 168 17.04 11.89 -9.51
N PRO A 169 16.19 12.61 -10.27
CA PRO A 169 14.74 12.51 -10.18
C PRO A 169 14.21 11.07 -10.34
N PHE A 170 14.93 10.24 -11.10
CA PHE A 170 14.59 8.83 -11.29
C PHE A 170 14.58 8.03 -9.97
N PHE A 171 15.60 8.22 -9.11
CA PHE A 171 15.67 7.53 -7.82
C PHE A 171 14.72 8.15 -6.80
N ALA A 172 14.51 9.47 -6.86
CA ALA A 172 13.57 10.17 -5.98
C ALA A 172 12.11 9.71 -6.19
N ASN A 173 11.75 9.35 -7.42
CA ASN A 173 10.41 8.85 -7.76
C ASN A 173 10.27 7.32 -7.58
N GLY A 174 11.13 6.67 -6.78
CA GLY A 174 11.01 5.23 -6.51
C GLY A 174 11.07 4.37 -7.77
N TRP A 175 11.97 4.71 -8.71
CA TRP A 175 12.12 4.04 -10.01
C TRP A 175 10.85 4.09 -10.87
N TYR A 176 9.92 5.00 -10.57
CA TYR A 176 8.60 5.12 -11.19
C TYR A 176 7.71 3.88 -11.06
N ILE A 177 8.06 2.93 -10.17
CA ILE A 177 7.27 1.71 -9.96
C ILE A 177 5.87 2.09 -9.46
N ASP A 178 5.79 2.89 -8.40
CA ASP A 178 4.52 3.32 -7.81
C ASP A 178 3.66 4.08 -8.81
N GLN A 179 4.28 4.97 -9.60
CA GLN A 179 3.58 5.75 -10.64
C GLN A 179 3.08 4.85 -11.76
N SER A 180 3.84 3.84 -12.16
CA SER A 180 3.43 2.89 -13.20
C SER A 180 2.24 2.05 -12.73
N ILE A 181 2.28 1.55 -11.49
CA ILE A 181 1.19 0.78 -10.88
C ILE A 181 -0.05 1.67 -10.74
N THR A 182 0.12 2.91 -10.27
CA THR A 182 -0.99 3.87 -10.12
C THR A 182 -1.61 4.22 -11.46
N LYS A 183 -0.81 4.47 -12.50
CA LYS A 183 -1.31 4.74 -13.86
C LYS A 183 -2.05 3.53 -14.44
N PHE A 184 -1.54 2.33 -14.19
CA PHE A 184 -2.18 1.09 -14.65
C PHE A 184 -3.52 0.87 -13.92
N MET A 185 -3.51 0.88 -12.58
CA MET A 185 -4.69 0.62 -11.75
C MET A 185 -5.74 1.73 -11.88
N GLY A 186 -5.33 2.99 -11.81
CA GLY A 186 -6.23 4.15 -11.94
C GLY A 186 -6.73 4.38 -13.37
N GLY A 187 -6.01 3.88 -14.37
CA GLY A 187 -6.37 3.99 -15.78
C GLY A 187 -7.08 2.74 -16.30
N VAL A 188 -6.30 1.83 -16.87
CA VAL A 188 -6.82 0.64 -17.56
C VAL A 188 -7.56 -0.29 -16.59
N GLY A 189 -7.00 -0.51 -15.40
CA GLY A 189 -7.63 -1.34 -14.36
C GLY A 189 -9.02 -0.82 -14.00
N ARG A 190 -9.12 0.47 -13.66
CA ARG A 190 -10.39 1.13 -13.33
C ARG A 190 -11.43 1.02 -14.44
N LYS A 191 -11.05 1.28 -15.70
CA LYS A 191 -11.95 1.14 -16.85
C LYS A 191 -12.47 -0.30 -16.99
N GLY A 192 -11.62 -1.30 -16.75
CA GLY A 192 -12.04 -2.70 -16.74
C GLY A 192 -13.12 -2.97 -15.69
N PHE A 193 -12.93 -2.48 -14.46
CA PHE A 193 -13.93 -2.61 -13.40
C PHE A 193 -15.23 -1.86 -13.71
N GLU A 194 -15.15 -0.65 -14.25
CA GLU A 194 -16.33 0.15 -14.63
C GLU A 194 -17.14 -0.55 -15.73
N LEU A 195 -16.49 -1.22 -16.68
CA LEU A 195 -17.17 -2.01 -17.71
C LEU A 195 -17.90 -3.22 -17.12
N ILE A 196 -17.27 -3.94 -16.19
CA ILE A 196 -17.89 -5.09 -15.52
C ILE A 196 -19.10 -4.62 -14.70
N ALA A 197 -18.95 -3.53 -13.94
CA ALA A 197 -20.04 -2.95 -13.17
C ALA A 197 -21.18 -2.43 -14.05
N MET A 198 -20.86 -1.85 -15.22
CA MET A 198 -21.86 -1.44 -16.20
C MET A 198 -22.61 -2.66 -16.76
N PHE A 199 -21.89 -3.74 -17.08
CA PHE A 199 -22.50 -4.96 -17.58
C PHE A 199 -23.49 -5.55 -16.56
N ASP A 200 -23.10 -5.64 -15.29
CA ASP A 200 -23.98 -6.09 -14.20
C ASP A 200 -25.26 -5.23 -14.12
N LYS A 201 -25.09 -3.90 -14.02
CA LYS A 201 -26.20 -2.95 -13.90
C LYS A 201 -27.12 -2.91 -15.13
N VAL A 202 -26.59 -3.12 -16.33
CA VAL A 202 -27.39 -3.00 -17.57
C VAL A 202 -27.98 -4.35 -17.97
N VAL A 203 -27.19 -5.42 -17.92
CA VAL A 203 -27.57 -6.72 -18.46
C VAL A 203 -28.20 -7.58 -17.37
N ILE A 204 -27.53 -7.74 -16.23
CA ILE A 204 -27.99 -8.64 -15.16
C ILE A 204 -29.23 -8.03 -14.49
N ASP A 205 -29.14 -6.81 -13.96
CA ASP A 205 -30.27 -6.10 -13.37
C ASP A 205 -31.39 -5.86 -14.40
N GLY A 206 -31.02 -5.57 -15.66
CA GLY A 206 -31.96 -5.37 -16.75
C GLY A 206 -32.79 -6.61 -17.04
N ALA A 207 -32.17 -7.79 -17.07
CA ALA A 207 -32.83 -9.07 -17.26
C ALA A 207 -33.78 -9.39 -16.08
N VAL A 208 -33.32 -9.24 -14.85
CA VAL A 208 -34.12 -9.50 -13.63
C VAL A 208 -35.35 -8.57 -13.57
N ASN A 209 -35.13 -7.27 -13.76
CA ASN A 209 -36.22 -6.28 -13.80
C ASN A 209 -37.14 -6.49 -15.02
N GLY A 210 -36.61 -7.03 -16.12
CA GLY A 210 -37.36 -7.43 -17.30
C GLY A 210 -38.36 -8.54 -17.01
N VAL A 211 -37.92 -9.60 -16.35
CA VAL A 211 -38.80 -10.71 -15.90
C VAL A 211 -39.89 -10.17 -14.98
N GLY A 212 -39.53 -9.35 -13.99
CA GLY A 212 -40.51 -8.73 -13.08
C GLY A 212 -41.57 -7.89 -13.82
N ARG A 213 -41.15 -7.09 -14.80
CA ARG A 213 -42.07 -6.30 -15.64
C ARG A 213 -42.96 -7.19 -16.51
N ALA A 214 -42.42 -8.25 -17.09
CA ALA A 214 -43.19 -9.19 -17.91
C ALA A 214 -44.26 -9.91 -17.08
N THR A 215 -43.91 -10.41 -15.89
CA THR A 215 -44.86 -11.04 -14.97
C THR A 215 -45.93 -10.07 -14.51
N ARG A 216 -45.56 -8.85 -14.11
CA ARG A 216 -46.54 -7.82 -13.69
C ARG A 216 -47.46 -7.40 -14.84
N GLY A 217 -46.92 -7.27 -16.05
CA GLY A 217 -47.70 -6.97 -17.26
C GLY A 217 -48.67 -8.10 -17.60
N GLY A 218 -48.22 -9.36 -17.52
CA GLY A 218 -49.07 -10.54 -17.70
C GLY A 218 -50.20 -10.61 -16.68
N ALA A 219 -49.88 -10.42 -15.39
CA ALA A 219 -50.86 -10.37 -14.31
C ALA A 219 -51.88 -9.23 -14.51
N SER A 220 -51.42 -8.05 -14.96
CA SER A 220 -52.32 -6.94 -15.26
C SER A 220 -53.28 -7.23 -16.40
N ARG A 221 -52.82 -7.90 -17.47
CA ARG A 221 -53.68 -8.32 -18.59
C ARG A 221 -54.69 -9.39 -18.17
N LEU A 222 -54.25 -10.38 -17.38
CA LEU A 222 -55.13 -11.41 -16.84
C LEU A 222 -56.18 -10.79 -15.92
N ARG A 223 -55.80 -9.82 -15.08
CA ARG A 223 -56.73 -9.07 -14.23
C ARG A 223 -57.79 -8.31 -15.03
N SER A 224 -57.47 -7.80 -16.22
CA SER A 224 -58.44 -7.14 -17.10
C SER A 224 -59.46 -8.09 -17.75
N ILE A 225 -59.30 -9.42 -17.64
CA ILE A 225 -60.32 -10.38 -18.11
C ILE A 225 -61.45 -10.52 -17.08
N GLU A 226 -61.15 -10.26 -15.81
CA GLU A 226 -62.05 -10.32 -14.67
C GLU A 226 -62.89 -9.03 -14.54
N ASN A 227 -63.79 -8.82 -15.51
CA ASN A 227 -64.58 -7.58 -15.63
C ASN A 227 -65.80 -7.50 -14.69
N GLY A 228 -66.00 -8.46 -13.78
CA GLY A 228 -67.11 -8.46 -12.82
C GLY A 228 -68.51 -8.70 -13.39
N TYR A 229 -68.63 -8.92 -14.71
CA TYR A 229 -69.90 -9.14 -15.38
C TYR A 229 -70.34 -10.61 -15.30
N VAL A 230 -71.37 -10.91 -14.49
CA VAL A 230 -71.85 -12.29 -14.19
C VAL A 230 -72.09 -13.15 -15.45
N ARG A 231 -72.60 -12.56 -16.53
CA ARG A 231 -72.86 -13.27 -17.80
C ARG A 231 -71.56 -13.75 -18.48
N TRP A 232 -70.45 -13.03 -18.32
CA TRP A 232 -69.15 -13.44 -18.85
C TRP A 232 -68.61 -14.69 -18.14
N TYR A 233 -68.78 -14.76 -16.81
CA TYR A 233 -68.45 -15.94 -16.02
C TYR A 233 -69.28 -17.15 -16.42
N ALA A 234 -70.60 -16.99 -16.58
CA ALA A 234 -71.49 -18.08 -17.00
C ALA A 234 -71.07 -18.66 -18.37
N LEU A 235 -70.68 -17.80 -19.32
CA LEU A 235 -70.17 -18.22 -20.63
C LEU A 235 -68.86 -19.01 -20.49
N MET A 236 -67.89 -18.51 -19.72
CA MET A 236 -66.60 -19.19 -19.48
C MET A 236 -66.77 -20.56 -18.83
N ILE A 237 -67.63 -20.67 -17.80
CA ILE A 237 -67.94 -21.95 -17.14
C ILE A 237 -68.59 -22.93 -18.15
N GLY A 238 -69.54 -22.45 -18.96
CA GLY A 238 -70.19 -23.27 -19.98
C GLY A 238 -69.21 -23.80 -21.03
N VAL A 239 -68.33 -22.95 -21.56
CA VAL A 239 -67.27 -23.35 -22.50
C VAL A 239 -66.31 -24.35 -21.84
N GLY A 240 -65.88 -24.08 -20.61
CA GLY A 240 -65.00 -24.98 -19.85
C GLY A 240 -65.60 -26.37 -19.63
N ALA A 241 -66.90 -26.45 -19.31
CA ALA A 241 -67.60 -27.72 -19.15
C ALA A 241 -67.65 -28.52 -20.46
N VAL A 242 -67.96 -27.87 -21.59
CA VAL A 242 -67.98 -28.52 -22.92
C VAL A 242 -66.60 -29.04 -23.29
N LEU A 243 -65.54 -28.24 -23.07
CA LEU A 243 -64.16 -28.65 -23.34
C LEU A 243 -63.72 -29.83 -22.47
N LEU A 244 -64.08 -29.85 -21.18
CA LEU A 244 -63.78 -30.97 -20.28
C LEU A 244 -64.47 -32.26 -20.72
N VAL A 245 -65.74 -32.18 -21.12
CA VAL A 245 -66.47 -33.33 -21.66
C VAL A 245 -65.83 -33.82 -22.95
N ALA A 246 -65.50 -32.93 -23.89
CA ALA A 246 -64.82 -33.29 -25.13
C ALA A 246 -63.46 -33.94 -24.87
N PHE A 247 -62.65 -33.38 -23.97
CA PHE A 247 -61.37 -33.96 -23.57
C PHE A 247 -61.55 -35.34 -22.93
N ALA A 248 -62.49 -35.49 -22.00
CA ALA A 248 -62.79 -36.78 -21.37
C ALA A 248 -63.22 -37.84 -22.41
N MET A 249 -64.05 -37.47 -23.37
CA MET A 249 -64.43 -38.36 -24.47
C MET A 249 -63.22 -38.81 -25.30
N THR A 250 -62.26 -37.91 -25.58
CA THR A 250 -61.02 -38.30 -26.28
C THR A 250 -60.13 -39.24 -25.47
N GLN A 251 -60.13 -39.14 -24.14
CA GLN A 251 -59.36 -40.02 -23.24
C GLN A 251 -60.02 -41.39 -23.07
N VAL A 252 -61.35 -41.46 -23.06
CA VAL A 252 -62.12 -42.71 -22.93
C VAL A 252 -62.17 -43.49 -24.26
N SER A 253 -61.78 -42.87 -25.38
CA SER A 253 -61.78 -43.49 -26.71
C SER A 253 -60.50 -44.26 -27.05
N PHE A 254 -59.76 -44.74 -26.04
CA PHE A 254 -58.63 -45.67 -26.16
C PHE A 254 -58.96 -47.03 -25.56
#